data_AF-A0A0S7ZRL6-F1
#
_entry.id   AF-A0A0S7ZRL6-F1
#
_cell.length_a   1.000
_cell.length_b   1.000
_cell.length_c   1.000
_cell.angle_alpha   90.00
_cell.angle_beta   90.00
_cell.angle_gamma   90.00
#
_symmetry.space_group_name_H-M   'P 1'
#
loop_
_entity.id
_entity.type
_entity.pdbx_description
1 polymer ?
#
loop_
_entity_poly.entity_id
_entity_poly.type
_entity_poly.pdbx_seq_one_letter_code
_entity_poly.pdbx_strand_id
1 'polypeptide(L)'
;TATATLAGFGNPQVSFAATADSGRLATGNVLVLSNQYTETIVDSFAVHMPGLTFDSMNVAVQTPTVAYLSQYPVVLLFEDGLFANAPNVGDSVAAYVLAGGNLVLGTFYWQDRSDNPRYSNESGWGALEAIDPFTAPYGSEYRYDSLNTSSIVAHPLTQGVNSLWVNSYHGGVDAKPGTTVLARWSDSCSGCDATSTTPLVGYRIEANGQRIVGVSVYPAYPRFSGWGGDFYRLWENALGWAIAASQEAEAAASIPLSVLRSHPAPADTTGSRGGSGGPGGL
;
A
#
# COMPACT_ATOMS: atom_id res chain seq x y z
N THR A 1 43.82 4.85 30.56
CA THR A 1 43.16 6.17 30.41
C THR A 1 41.70 5.89 30.18
N ALA A 2 40.86 6.11 31.18
CA ALA A 2 39.43 5.91 31.09
C ALA A 2 38.80 7.17 30.48
N THR A 3 37.97 6.99 29.45
CA THR A 3 37.10 8.05 28.94
C THR A 3 35.68 7.50 29.00
N ALA A 4 34.84 8.15 29.79
CA ALA A 4 33.45 7.80 29.99
C ALA A 4 32.54 8.61 29.05
N THR A 5 31.46 7.95 28.63
CA THR A 5 30.10 8.47 28.34
C THR A 5 29.86 9.43 27.17
N LEU A 6 28.94 9.02 26.28
CA LEU A 6 27.59 9.58 26.28
C LEU A 6 26.60 8.60 25.62
N ALA A 7 25.69 8.05 26.43
CA ALA A 7 24.48 7.40 25.95
C ALA A 7 23.47 8.49 25.57
N GLY A 8 22.95 8.44 24.34
CA GLY A 8 21.97 9.39 23.82
C GLY A 8 20.70 8.68 23.38
N PHE A 9 19.70 8.72 24.27
CA PHE A 9 18.25 8.68 24.05
C PHE A 9 17.71 7.84 22.89
N GLY A 10 17.27 6.63 23.24
CA GLY A 10 16.37 5.85 22.42
C GLY A 10 15.07 6.60 22.16
N ASN A 11 14.69 6.67 20.89
CA ASN A 11 13.33 6.96 20.49
C ASN A 11 12.46 5.80 21.01
N PRO A 12 11.45 6.00 21.88
CA PRO A 12 10.51 4.94 22.15
C PRO A 12 9.77 4.69 20.84
N GLN A 13 10.15 3.61 20.15
CA GLN A 13 9.30 2.96 19.16
C GLN A 13 7.99 2.70 19.90
N VAL A 14 7.00 3.56 19.68
CA VAL A 14 5.61 3.24 20.02
C VAL A 14 5.25 2.14 19.04
N SER A 15 5.54 0.91 19.45
CA SER A 15 5.04 -0.27 18.78
C SER A 15 3.53 -0.24 19.02
N PHE A 16 2.79 0.27 18.03
CA PHE A 16 1.42 -0.16 17.86
C PHE A 16 1.54 -1.63 17.49
N ALA A 17 1.49 -2.50 18.51
CA ALA A 17 1.12 -3.87 18.29
C ALA A 17 -0.25 -3.77 17.62
N ALA A 18 -0.27 -3.98 16.29
CA ALA A 18 -1.49 -4.31 15.60
C ALA A 18 -2.00 -5.55 16.32
N THR A 19 -2.90 -5.35 17.29
CA THR A 19 -3.75 -6.41 17.79
C THR A 19 -4.30 -7.05 16.55
N ALA A 20 -3.92 -8.31 16.33
CA ALA A 20 -4.45 -9.13 15.27
C ALA A 20 -5.97 -9.13 15.43
N ASP A 21 -6.64 -8.19 14.77
CA ASP A 21 -8.08 -8.10 14.74
C ASP A 21 -8.54 -9.22 13.81
N SER A 22 -8.70 -10.39 14.39
CA SER A 22 -9.67 -11.43 14.05
C SER A 22 -10.13 -11.49 12.58
N GLY A 23 -9.22 -11.53 11.62
CA GLY A 23 -9.44 -11.98 10.24
C GLY A 23 -10.57 -11.31 9.44
N ARG A 24 -11.11 -10.17 9.86
CA ARG A 24 -12.17 -9.47 9.11
C ARG A 24 -11.53 -8.35 8.31
N LEU A 25 -11.54 -8.49 6.99
CA LEU A 25 -11.11 -7.43 6.08
C LEU A 25 -11.96 -6.17 6.32
N ALA A 26 -11.31 -5.00 6.28
CA ALA A 26 -11.98 -3.73 6.50
C ALA A 26 -13.06 -3.50 5.43
N THR A 27 -14.19 -2.95 5.84
CA THR A 27 -15.28 -2.53 4.95
C THR A 27 -15.10 -1.07 4.55
N GLY A 28 -15.39 -0.72 3.31
CA GLY A 28 -15.30 0.67 2.86
C GLY A 28 -15.62 0.85 1.39
N ASN A 29 -15.67 2.12 0.97
CA ASN A 29 -15.89 2.48 -0.41
C ASN A 29 -14.57 2.63 -1.16
N VAL A 30 -14.47 2.03 -2.34
CA VAL A 30 -13.30 2.07 -3.22
C VAL A 30 -13.64 2.92 -4.43
N LEU A 31 -12.81 3.92 -4.72
CA LEU A 31 -12.89 4.62 -6.00
C LEU A 31 -11.99 3.92 -7.03
N VAL A 32 -12.58 3.46 -8.12
CA VAL A 32 -11.87 2.87 -9.26
C VAL A 32 -11.58 3.94 -10.30
N LEU A 33 -10.30 4.20 -10.54
CA LEU A 33 -9.80 5.09 -11.57
C LEU A 33 -9.22 4.27 -12.72
N SER A 34 -9.73 4.47 -13.93
CA SER A 34 -9.11 3.93 -15.15
C SER A 34 -9.53 4.71 -16.39
N ASN A 35 -8.76 4.61 -17.46
CA ASN A 35 -9.16 5.13 -18.77
C ASN A 35 -10.21 4.22 -19.44
N GLN A 36 -10.31 2.95 -19.03
CA GLN A 36 -11.27 1.97 -19.56
C GLN A 36 -11.71 0.94 -18.51
N TYR A 37 -12.86 0.30 -18.78
CA TYR A 37 -13.39 -0.88 -18.05
C TYR A 37 -13.62 -0.72 -16.55
N THR A 38 -13.76 0.51 -16.04
CA THR A 38 -14.09 0.69 -14.63
C THR A 38 -15.42 0.05 -14.26
N GLU A 39 -16.38 0.01 -15.20
CA GLU A 39 -17.68 -0.64 -15.02
C GLU A 39 -17.55 -2.15 -14.77
N THR A 40 -16.60 -2.81 -15.45
CA THR A 40 -16.34 -4.24 -15.24
C THR A 40 -15.88 -4.50 -13.81
N ILE A 41 -15.04 -3.63 -13.26
CA ILE A 41 -14.56 -3.76 -11.89
C ILE A 41 -15.71 -3.57 -10.91
N VAL A 42 -16.46 -2.47 -11.05
CA VAL A 42 -17.57 -2.15 -10.15
C VAL A 42 -18.57 -3.31 -10.09
N ASP A 43 -18.98 -3.85 -11.24
CA ASP A 43 -19.95 -4.94 -11.30
C ASP A 43 -19.38 -6.24 -10.72
N SER A 44 -18.17 -6.62 -11.14
CA SER A 44 -17.60 -7.93 -10.79
C SER A 44 -17.10 -7.98 -9.36
N PHE A 45 -16.42 -6.93 -8.87
CA PHE A 45 -15.86 -6.91 -7.54
C PHE A 45 -16.95 -6.78 -6.48
N ALA A 46 -18.01 -5.99 -6.73
CA ALA A 46 -19.13 -5.87 -5.79
C ALA A 46 -19.81 -7.22 -5.49
N VAL A 47 -19.87 -8.12 -6.48
CA VAL A 47 -20.45 -9.46 -6.30
C VAL A 47 -19.54 -10.38 -5.47
N HIS A 48 -18.23 -10.25 -5.61
CA HIS A 48 -17.26 -11.18 -4.99
C HIS A 48 -16.62 -10.66 -3.70
N MET A 49 -16.79 -9.37 -3.40
CA MET A 49 -16.23 -8.69 -2.23
C MET A 49 -17.34 -7.92 -1.50
N PRO A 50 -18.36 -8.60 -0.93
CA PRO A 50 -19.56 -7.97 -0.40
C PRO A 50 -19.32 -7.04 0.81
N GLY A 51 -18.10 -7.04 1.37
CA GLY A 51 -17.68 -6.08 2.39
C GLY A 51 -17.25 -4.71 1.84
N LEU A 52 -17.09 -4.59 0.51
CA LEU A 52 -16.63 -3.39 -0.17
C LEU A 52 -17.71 -2.85 -1.11
N THR A 53 -17.76 -1.52 -1.24
CA THR A 53 -18.54 -0.85 -2.29
C THR A 53 -17.58 -0.19 -3.28
N PHE A 54 -18.06 0.03 -4.51
CA PHE A 54 -17.22 0.51 -5.60
C PHE A 54 -17.91 1.63 -6.35
N ASP A 55 -17.23 2.76 -6.44
CA ASP A 55 -17.54 3.84 -7.38
C ASP A 55 -16.47 3.87 -8.48
N SER A 56 -16.75 4.55 -9.59
CA SER A 56 -15.76 4.68 -10.65
C SER A 56 -15.71 6.03 -11.32
N MET A 57 -14.55 6.33 -11.91
CA MET A 57 -14.30 7.52 -12.68
C MET A 57 -13.42 7.17 -13.89
N ASN A 58 -13.91 7.48 -15.09
CA ASN A 58 -13.08 7.43 -16.29
C ASN A 58 -12.10 8.61 -16.29
N VAL A 59 -10.81 8.33 -16.19
CA VAL A 59 -9.76 9.37 -16.08
C VAL A 59 -9.11 9.75 -17.41
N ALA A 60 -9.53 9.15 -18.52
CA ALA A 60 -9.06 9.50 -19.87
C ALA A 60 -9.44 10.93 -20.28
N VAL A 61 -10.56 11.43 -19.74
CA VAL A 61 -11.18 12.71 -20.13
C VAL A 61 -11.28 13.72 -18.99
N GLN A 62 -10.94 13.32 -17.77
CA GLN A 62 -11.00 14.19 -16.60
C GLN A 62 -9.99 13.76 -15.52
N THR A 63 -9.43 14.74 -14.83
CA THR A 63 -8.54 14.51 -13.70
C THR A 63 -9.33 14.64 -12.40
N PRO A 64 -9.30 13.64 -11.49
CA PRO A 64 -9.92 13.78 -10.18
C PRO A 64 -9.28 14.92 -9.39
N THR A 65 -10.08 15.65 -8.61
CA THR A 65 -9.52 16.59 -7.63
C THR A 65 -9.17 15.86 -6.35
N VAL A 66 -8.16 16.34 -5.61
CA VAL A 66 -7.82 15.76 -4.30
C VAL A 66 -9.03 15.75 -3.36
N ALA A 67 -9.86 16.81 -3.36
CA ALA A 67 -11.06 16.87 -2.54
C ALA A 67 -12.09 15.77 -2.88
N TYR A 68 -12.18 15.36 -4.13
CA TYR A 68 -13.01 14.22 -4.55
C TYR A 68 -12.38 12.89 -4.10
N LEU A 69 -11.07 12.71 -4.32
CA LEU A 69 -10.36 11.50 -3.89
C LEU A 69 -10.43 11.28 -2.38
N SER A 70 -10.32 12.35 -1.58
CA SER A 70 -10.40 12.33 -0.12
C SER A 70 -11.76 11.89 0.47
N GLN A 71 -12.78 11.68 -0.37
CA GLN A 71 -14.04 11.06 0.05
C GLN A 71 -13.93 9.54 0.19
N TYR A 72 -12.83 8.94 -0.32
CA TYR A 72 -12.62 7.51 -0.36
C TYR A 72 -11.42 7.13 0.53
N PRO A 73 -11.55 6.09 1.37
CA PRO A 73 -10.42 5.57 2.16
C PRO A 73 -9.32 4.94 1.29
N VAL A 74 -9.66 4.51 0.07
CA VAL A 74 -8.71 3.93 -0.89
C VAL A 74 -9.12 4.22 -2.34
N VAL A 75 -8.11 4.39 -3.19
CA VAL A 75 -8.24 4.44 -4.65
C VAL A 75 -7.61 3.19 -5.27
N LEU A 76 -8.30 2.57 -6.23
CA LEU A 76 -7.73 1.58 -7.15
C LEU A 76 -7.45 2.27 -8.48
N LEU A 77 -6.18 2.30 -8.91
CA LEU A 77 -5.75 2.86 -10.19
C LEU A 77 -5.17 1.78 -11.11
N PHE A 78 -5.66 1.73 -12.34
CA PHE A 78 -5.10 0.94 -13.43
C PHE A 78 -5.47 1.58 -14.78
N GLU A 79 -4.95 1.07 -15.89
CA GLU A 79 -5.30 1.54 -17.24
C GLU A 79 -5.49 0.38 -18.22
N ASP A 80 -5.87 0.69 -19.45
CA ASP A 80 -5.75 -0.17 -20.63
C ASP A 80 -5.18 0.66 -21.78
N GLY A 81 -3.87 0.54 -21.99
CA GLY A 81 -3.12 1.34 -22.94
C GLY A 81 -2.87 2.77 -22.47
N LEU A 82 -1.86 3.40 -23.09
CA LEU A 82 -1.39 4.74 -22.76
C LEU A 82 -2.48 5.79 -22.96
N PHE A 83 -2.51 6.82 -22.11
CA PHE A 83 -3.39 7.95 -22.31
C PHE A 83 -2.77 9.29 -21.87
N ALA A 84 -3.00 10.34 -22.67
CA ALA A 84 -2.32 11.63 -22.50
C ALA A 84 -2.55 12.32 -21.14
N ASN A 85 -3.62 11.93 -20.41
CA ASN A 85 -3.94 12.52 -19.11
C ASN A 85 -3.26 11.82 -17.92
N ALA A 86 -2.49 10.73 -18.14
CA ALA A 86 -1.83 9.97 -17.07
C ALA A 86 -0.96 10.85 -16.13
N PRO A 87 -0.16 11.83 -16.61
CA PRO A 87 0.62 12.68 -15.72
C PRO A 87 -0.25 13.48 -14.73
N ASN A 88 -1.35 14.08 -15.21
CA ASN A 88 -2.24 14.88 -14.37
C ASN A 88 -2.96 14.03 -13.32
N VAL A 89 -3.36 12.81 -13.70
CA VAL A 89 -3.98 11.84 -12.79
C VAL A 89 -2.99 11.42 -11.72
N GLY A 90 -1.76 11.08 -12.12
CA GLY A 90 -0.71 10.69 -11.20
C GLY A 90 -0.35 11.80 -10.21
N ASP A 91 -0.23 13.05 -10.65
CA ASP A 91 -0.01 14.20 -9.76
C ASP A 91 -1.13 14.36 -8.71
N SER A 92 -2.39 14.22 -9.14
CA SER A 92 -3.54 14.31 -8.22
C SER A 92 -3.60 13.15 -7.22
N VAL A 93 -3.34 11.93 -7.67
CA VAL A 93 -3.31 10.73 -6.81
C VAL A 93 -2.14 10.81 -5.82
N ALA A 94 -0.97 11.28 -6.24
CA ALA A 94 0.16 11.50 -5.35
C ALA A 94 -0.18 12.52 -4.26
N ALA A 95 -0.83 13.64 -4.63
CA ALA A 95 -1.29 14.64 -3.66
C ALA A 95 -2.35 14.08 -2.69
N TYR A 96 -3.25 13.21 -3.16
CA TYR A 96 -4.20 12.49 -2.30
C TYR A 96 -3.50 11.57 -1.29
N VAL A 97 -2.49 10.80 -1.71
CA VAL A 97 -1.71 9.94 -0.79
C VAL A 97 -0.95 10.79 0.23
N LEU A 98 -0.32 11.88 -0.20
CA LEU A 98 0.33 12.84 0.72
C LEU A 98 -0.64 13.43 1.74
N ALA A 99 -1.91 13.63 1.36
CA ALA A 99 -2.98 14.09 2.24
C ALA A 99 -3.55 13.00 3.18
N GLY A 100 -3.03 11.77 3.15
CA GLY A 100 -3.44 10.66 4.01
C GLY A 100 -4.26 9.57 3.32
N GLY A 101 -4.46 9.68 2.01
CA GLY A 101 -5.13 8.66 1.20
C GLY A 101 -4.32 7.38 1.00
N ASN A 102 -4.99 6.28 0.67
CA ASN A 102 -4.36 4.99 0.37
C ASN A 102 -4.56 4.59 -1.08
N LEU A 103 -3.63 3.82 -1.63
CA LEU A 103 -3.60 3.51 -3.06
C LEU A 103 -3.35 2.03 -3.31
N VAL A 104 -4.11 1.46 -4.24
CA VAL A 104 -3.84 0.15 -4.84
C VAL A 104 -3.63 0.36 -6.35
N LEU A 105 -2.54 -0.20 -6.86
CA LEU A 105 -2.17 -0.15 -8.28
C LEU A 105 -2.33 -1.52 -8.91
N GLY A 106 -2.96 -1.57 -10.09
CA GLY A 106 -3.11 -2.79 -10.89
C GLY A 106 -2.24 -2.82 -12.13
N THR A 107 -2.11 -4.00 -12.74
CA THR A 107 -1.42 -4.11 -14.03
C THR A 107 -2.01 -3.17 -15.07
N PHE A 108 -1.12 -2.81 -15.99
CA PHE A 108 -1.19 -1.75 -16.97
C PHE A 108 -0.90 -0.36 -16.43
N TYR A 109 -1.03 -0.04 -15.14
CA TYR A 109 -0.40 1.17 -14.61
C TYR A 109 1.11 1.25 -14.98
N TRP A 110 1.75 0.09 -15.07
CA TRP A 110 3.15 -0.06 -15.48
C TRP A 110 3.42 0.32 -16.96
N GLN A 111 2.41 0.46 -17.82
CA GLN A 111 2.59 0.82 -19.23
C GLN A 111 2.94 2.31 -19.37
N ASP A 112 2.19 3.20 -18.73
CA ASP A 112 2.48 4.64 -18.72
C ASP A 112 3.64 5.05 -17.80
N ARG A 113 4.31 4.12 -17.11
CA ARG A 113 5.49 4.47 -16.31
C ARG A 113 6.66 4.96 -17.17
N SER A 114 7.30 6.04 -16.73
CA SER A 114 8.42 6.68 -17.43
C SER A 114 9.67 5.81 -17.59
N ASP A 115 9.81 4.76 -16.76
CA ASP A 115 10.91 3.79 -16.81
C ASP A 115 10.58 2.52 -17.62
N ASN A 116 9.43 2.49 -18.31
CA ASN A 116 9.07 1.40 -19.19
C ASN A 116 9.69 1.58 -20.59
N PRO A 117 10.64 0.72 -21.01
CA PRO A 117 11.34 0.90 -22.27
C PRO A 117 10.50 0.54 -23.52
N ARG A 118 9.30 -0.04 -23.34
CA ARG A 118 8.43 -0.47 -24.45
C ARG A 118 7.55 0.66 -24.99
N TYR A 119 7.30 1.70 -24.19
CA TYR A 119 6.43 2.82 -24.54
C TYR A 119 7.23 4.12 -24.61
N SER A 120 6.66 5.15 -25.25
CA SER A 120 7.41 6.37 -25.55
C SER A 120 7.83 7.09 -24.26
N ASN A 121 8.98 7.75 -24.33
CA ASN A 121 9.53 8.64 -23.30
C ASN A 121 8.69 9.91 -23.04
N GLU A 122 7.48 10.00 -23.61
CA GLU A 122 6.49 11.04 -23.34
C GLU A 122 5.38 10.57 -22.38
N SER A 123 5.38 9.28 -22.02
CA SER A 123 4.50 8.70 -21.00
C SER A 123 5.07 8.88 -19.58
N GLY A 124 4.19 8.98 -18.60
CA GLY A 124 4.57 9.09 -17.19
C GLY A 124 3.38 9.29 -16.26
N TRP A 125 3.54 8.89 -15.00
CA TRP A 125 2.55 9.16 -13.94
C TRP A 125 2.90 10.37 -13.06
N GLY A 126 3.75 11.28 -13.56
CA GLY A 126 4.15 12.48 -12.83
C GLY A 126 4.72 12.16 -11.44
N ALA A 127 4.24 12.88 -10.43
CA ALA A 127 4.71 12.74 -9.04
C ALA A 127 4.42 11.37 -8.41
N LEU A 128 3.47 10.60 -8.93
CA LEU A 128 3.10 9.29 -8.36
C LEU A 128 4.25 8.28 -8.46
N GLU A 129 5.09 8.39 -9.48
CA GLU A 129 6.25 7.51 -9.65
C GLU A 129 7.29 7.65 -8.52
N ALA A 130 7.27 8.70 -7.71
CA ALA A 130 8.18 8.80 -6.56
C ALA A 130 7.79 7.82 -5.42
N ILE A 131 6.50 7.50 -5.30
CA ILE A 131 5.93 6.81 -4.13
C ILE A 131 5.40 5.41 -4.44
N ASP A 132 5.15 5.09 -5.70
CA ASP A 132 4.69 3.75 -6.07
C ASP A 132 5.74 2.64 -5.73
N PRO A 133 5.30 1.36 -5.65
CA PRO A 133 6.14 0.29 -5.12
C PRO A 133 7.06 -0.34 -6.16
N PHE A 134 6.76 -0.20 -7.46
CA PHE A 134 7.42 -0.98 -8.50
C PHE A 134 7.87 -0.13 -9.69
N THR A 135 9.05 -0.42 -10.23
CA THR A 135 9.48 0.04 -11.57
C THR A 135 8.89 -0.87 -12.66
N ALA A 136 8.88 -0.43 -13.92
CA ALA A 136 8.33 -1.20 -15.05
C ALA A 136 9.36 -1.57 -16.14
N PRO A 137 10.53 -2.14 -15.81
CA PRO A 137 11.61 -2.37 -16.78
C PRO A 137 11.22 -3.32 -17.92
N TYR A 138 10.15 -4.11 -17.77
CA TYR A 138 9.66 -5.03 -18.79
C TYR A 138 8.19 -4.78 -19.17
N GLY A 139 7.55 -3.75 -18.61
CA GLY A 139 6.14 -3.43 -18.83
C GLY A 139 5.18 -4.50 -18.30
N SER A 140 4.24 -4.95 -19.14
CA SER A 140 3.35 -6.07 -18.82
C SER A 140 3.69 -7.30 -19.67
N GLU A 141 3.54 -8.48 -19.08
CA GLU A 141 3.74 -9.77 -19.73
C GLU A 141 2.46 -10.27 -20.39
N TYR A 142 2.60 -10.82 -21.61
CA TYR A 142 1.48 -11.26 -22.45
C TYR A 142 1.46 -12.78 -22.64
N ARG A 143 1.64 -13.53 -21.55
CA ARG A 143 1.72 -14.99 -21.56
C ARG A 143 1.19 -15.58 -20.26
N TYR A 144 1.10 -16.91 -20.23
CA TYR A 144 0.73 -17.64 -19.04
C TYR A 144 1.76 -17.48 -17.92
N ASP A 145 1.28 -17.36 -16.68
CA ASP A 145 2.08 -17.48 -15.47
C ASP A 145 1.18 -17.84 -14.27
N SER A 146 1.79 -18.24 -13.17
CA SER A 146 1.09 -18.61 -11.94
C SER A 146 1.81 -18.11 -10.69
N LEU A 147 1.10 -18.05 -9.58
CA LEU A 147 1.68 -17.73 -8.28
C LEU A 147 2.73 -18.76 -7.90
N ASN A 148 3.94 -18.29 -7.57
CA ASN A 148 4.93 -19.10 -6.88
C ASN A 148 4.55 -19.22 -5.41
N THR A 149 3.91 -20.33 -5.04
CA THR A 149 3.43 -20.53 -3.66
C THR A 149 4.54 -20.58 -2.62
N SER A 150 5.77 -20.97 -2.98
CA SER A 150 6.90 -20.97 -2.05
C SER A 150 7.46 -19.56 -1.80
N SER A 151 7.03 -18.56 -2.57
CA SER A 151 7.43 -17.16 -2.40
C SER A 151 6.53 -16.38 -1.45
N ILE A 152 5.42 -16.98 -0.99
CA ILE A 152 4.41 -16.30 -0.18
C ILE A 152 4.99 -15.99 1.21
N VAL A 153 4.95 -14.71 1.58
CA VAL A 153 5.21 -14.22 2.93
C VAL A 153 3.88 -14.02 3.64
N ALA A 154 3.75 -14.51 4.88
CA ALA A 154 2.54 -14.37 5.68
C ALA A 154 2.24 -12.89 5.99
N HIS A 155 1.10 -12.39 5.52
CA HIS A 155 0.66 -11.01 5.68
C HIS A 155 -0.86 -10.92 5.40
N PRO A 156 -1.60 -9.92 5.93
CA PRO A 156 -3.01 -9.72 5.55
C PRO A 156 -3.24 -9.69 4.02
N LEU A 157 -2.32 -9.10 3.26
CA LEU A 157 -2.35 -9.07 1.78
C LEU A 157 -2.37 -10.47 1.12
N THR A 158 -1.73 -11.47 1.74
CA THR A 158 -1.59 -12.83 1.20
C THR A 158 -2.48 -13.84 1.91
N GLN A 159 -3.31 -13.39 2.86
CA GLN A 159 -4.16 -14.28 3.65
C GLN A 159 -5.15 -15.02 2.76
N GLY A 160 -5.12 -16.36 2.80
CA GLY A 160 -6.01 -17.20 2.00
C GLY A 160 -5.70 -17.23 0.50
N VAL A 161 -4.61 -16.61 0.05
CA VAL A 161 -4.12 -16.70 -1.33
C VAL A 161 -3.19 -17.90 -1.42
N ASN A 162 -3.64 -18.97 -2.07
CA ASN A 162 -2.89 -20.23 -2.22
C ASN A 162 -2.68 -20.64 -3.68
N SER A 163 -3.47 -20.07 -4.60
CA SER A 163 -3.38 -20.31 -6.02
C SER A 163 -3.75 -19.03 -6.77
N LEU A 164 -3.06 -18.74 -7.86
CA LEU A 164 -3.45 -17.71 -8.82
C LEU A 164 -2.79 -18.08 -10.13
N TRP A 165 -3.51 -17.92 -11.23
CA TRP A 165 -2.93 -18.04 -12.56
C TRP A 165 -3.67 -17.14 -13.53
N VAL A 166 -2.97 -16.73 -14.56
CA VAL A 166 -3.47 -15.88 -15.64
C VAL A 166 -2.81 -16.29 -16.95
N ASN A 167 -3.50 -16.09 -18.07
CA ASN A 167 -2.96 -16.39 -19.41
C ASN A 167 -2.20 -15.20 -20.02
N SER A 168 -2.24 -14.01 -19.39
CA SER A 168 -1.65 -12.76 -19.90
C SER A 168 -1.58 -11.68 -18.81
N TYR A 169 -1.35 -10.43 -19.20
CA TYR A 169 -1.57 -9.19 -18.45
C TYR A 169 -1.13 -9.22 -16.98
N HIS A 170 0.14 -9.57 -16.76
CA HIS A 170 0.72 -9.66 -15.42
C HIS A 170 2.17 -9.17 -15.37
N GLY A 171 2.73 -9.11 -14.17
CA GLY A 171 4.18 -9.01 -13.95
C GLY A 171 4.87 -7.86 -14.69
N GLY A 172 6.09 -8.13 -15.14
CA GLY A 172 6.97 -7.21 -15.89
C GLY A 172 7.52 -6.03 -15.08
N VAL A 173 7.44 -6.14 -13.76
CA VAL A 173 7.84 -5.12 -12.79
C VAL A 173 9.00 -5.57 -11.92
N ASP A 174 9.74 -4.61 -11.37
CA ASP A 174 10.75 -4.82 -10.33
C ASP A 174 10.43 -4.01 -9.07
N ALA A 175 10.86 -4.51 -7.90
CA ALA A 175 10.64 -3.82 -6.65
C ALA A 175 11.55 -2.60 -6.49
N LYS A 176 10.96 -1.43 -6.18
CA LYS A 176 11.75 -0.26 -5.77
C LYS A 176 12.39 -0.47 -4.41
N PRO A 177 13.51 0.23 -4.10
CA PRO A 177 14.04 0.29 -2.75
C PRO A 177 12.95 0.72 -1.75
N GLY A 178 12.85 0.00 -0.63
CA GLY A 178 11.82 0.23 0.39
C GLY A 178 10.50 -0.52 0.17
N THR A 179 10.32 -1.19 -0.98
CA THR A 179 9.14 -2.03 -1.21
C THR A 179 9.28 -3.40 -0.53
N THR A 180 8.26 -3.79 0.23
CA THR A 180 8.13 -5.15 0.76
C THR A 180 7.36 -6.00 -0.23
N VAL A 181 8.02 -7.01 -0.82
CA VAL A 181 7.37 -7.98 -1.72
C VAL A 181 6.88 -9.18 -0.91
N LEU A 182 5.63 -9.58 -1.14
CA LEU A 182 4.97 -10.63 -0.35
C LEU A 182 4.63 -11.89 -1.14
N ALA A 183 4.57 -11.80 -2.46
CA ALA A 183 4.49 -12.96 -3.34
C ALA A 183 5.05 -12.60 -4.71
N ARG A 184 5.45 -13.62 -5.47
CA ARG A 184 6.02 -13.51 -6.81
C ARG A 184 5.33 -14.46 -7.78
N TRP A 185 5.44 -14.13 -9.05
CA TRP A 185 5.08 -15.03 -10.13
C TRP A 185 6.08 -16.21 -10.23
N SER A 186 5.69 -17.32 -10.87
CA SER A 186 6.49 -18.54 -10.97
C SER A 186 7.51 -18.46 -12.08
N ASP A 187 7.17 -17.82 -13.20
CA ASP A 187 8.04 -17.75 -14.35
C ASP A 187 8.95 -16.52 -14.29
N SER A 188 10.15 -16.65 -14.86
CA SER A 188 11.05 -15.51 -15.07
C SER A 188 10.46 -14.62 -16.16
N CYS A 189 10.25 -13.33 -15.91
CA CYS A 189 9.76 -12.35 -16.90
C CYS A 189 10.42 -12.44 -18.29
N SER A 190 9.70 -12.02 -19.32
CA SER A 190 10.22 -11.99 -20.69
C SER A 190 11.22 -10.85 -20.83
N GLY A 191 12.51 -11.19 -20.82
CA GLY A 191 13.61 -10.24 -21.02
C GLY A 191 14.33 -9.83 -19.74
N CYS A 192 13.93 -10.35 -18.58
CA CYS A 192 14.76 -10.28 -17.38
C CYS A 192 15.76 -11.43 -17.32
N ASP A 193 16.68 -11.37 -16.35
CA ASP A 193 17.55 -12.52 -16.06
C ASP A 193 16.69 -13.76 -15.78
N ALA A 194 17.10 -14.92 -16.32
CA ALA A 194 16.35 -16.18 -16.29
C ALA A 194 16.06 -16.70 -14.86
N THR A 195 16.66 -16.08 -13.84
CA THR A 195 16.46 -16.39 -12.43
C THR A 195 15.57 -15.38 -11.68
N SER A 196 15.23 -14.24 -12.30
CA SER A 196 14.42 -13.20 -11.65
C SER A 196 12.94 -13.43 -11.89
N THR A 197 12.21 -13.73 -10.81
CA THR A 197 10.74 -13.73 -10.82
C THR A 197 10.22 -12.34 -10.47
N THR A 198 9.16 -11.91 -11.14
CA THR A 198 8.58 -10.58 -10.89
C THR A 198 7.72 -10.57 -9.62
N PRO A 199 7.71 -9.48 -8.84
CA PRO A 199 6.75 -9.29 -7.76
C PRO A 199 5.32 -9.44 -8.28
N LEU A 200 4.50 -10.23 -7.57
CA LEU A 200 3.06 -10.35 -7.80
C LEU A 200 2.30 -9.33 -6.96
N VAL A 201 2.64 -9.25 -5.68
CA VAL A 201 2.11 -8.25 -4.75
C VAL A 201 3.18 -7.75 -3.80
N GLY A 202 3.16 -6.45 -3.54
CA GLY A 202 4.05 -5.79 -2.61
C GLY A 202 3.50 -4.43 -2.21
N TYR A 203 4.12 -3.82 -1.21
CA TYR A 203 3.64 -2.55 -0.69
C TYR A 203 4.77 -1.64 -0.20
N ARG A 204 4.42 -0.36 -0.05
CA ARG A 204 5.14 0.65 0.71
C ARG A 204 4.21 1.25 1.77
N ILE A 205 4.81 1.67 2.87
CA ILE A 205 4.14 2.46 3.91
C ILE A 205 4.83 3.82 3.94
N GLU A 206 4.06 4.88 3.74
CA GLU A 206 4.55 6.25 3.79
C GLU A 206 4.63 6.76 5.24
N ALA A 207 5.26 7.92 5.43
CA ALA A 207 5.62 8.42 6.76
C ALA A 207 4.44 8.57 7.76
N ASN A 208 3.21 8.79 7.26
CA ASN A 208 2.02 8.92 8.10
C ASN A 208 1.17 7.64 8.13
N GLY A 209 1.74 6.49 7.72
CA GLY A 209 1.06 5.19 7.74
C GLY A 209 0.21 4.90 6.50
N GLN A 210 0.24 5.77 5.48
CA GLN A 210 -0.49 5.51 4.24
C GLN A 210 0.06 4.28 3.54
N ARG A 211 -0.83 3.47 2.99
CA ARG A 211 -0.51 2.20 2.34
C ARG A 211 -0.61 2.36 0.83
N ILE A 212 0.48 2.04 0.14
CA ILE A 212 0.54 1.98 -1.33
C ILE A 212 0.83 0.53 -1.71
N VAL A 213 -0.14 -0.14 -2.32
CA VAL A 213 -0.05 -1.55 -2.71
C VAL A 213 0.08 -1.65 -4.23
N GLY A 214 1.04 -2.44 -4.70
CA GLY A 214 1.14 -2.83 -6.10
C GLY A 214 0.71 -4.28 -6.26
N VAL A 215 -0.25 -4.51 -7.14
CA VAL A 215 -0.69 -5.86 -7.57
C VAL A 215 -0.40 -5.96 -9.06
N SER A 216 0.59 -6.77 -9.46
CA SER A 216 0.96 -6.95 -10.87
C SER A 216 0.08 -8.00 -11.57
N VAL A 217 -1.23 -7.90 -11.34
CA VAL A 217 -2.29 -8.62 -12.06
C VAL A 217 -3.25 -7.58 -12.63
N TYR A 218 -3.82 -7.83 -13.80
CA TYR A 218 -4.81 -6.92 -14.37
C TYR A 218 -6.16 -7.03 -13.65
N PRO A 219 -6.70 -5.95 -13.03
CA PRO A 219 -7.95 -6.04 -12.27
C PRO A 219 -9.16 -6.33 -13.15
N ALA A 220 -9.14 -5.90 -14.42
CA ALA A 220 -10.28 -6.06 -15.35
C ALA A 220 -10.33 -7.43 -16.02
N TYR A 221 -9.55 -8.41 -15.53
CA TYR A 221 -9.62 -9.80 -15.96
C TYR A 221 -11.02 -10.41 -16.05
N PRO A 222 -11.99 -10.07 -15.18
CA PRO A 222 -13.37 -10.58 -15.30
C PRO A 222 -14.07 -10.24 -16.62
N ARG A 223 -13.62 -9.22 -17.37
CA ARG A 223 -14.08 -8.93 -18.74
C ARG A 223 -13.59 -9.96 -19.75
N PHE A 224 -12.48 -10.62 -19.43
CA PHE A 224 -11.77 -11.56 -20.28
C PHE A 224 -11.87 -12.98 -19.71
N SER A 225 -11.26 -13.92 -20.41
CA SER A 225 -11.08 -15.30 -19.93
C SER A 225 -9.60 -15.55 -19.59
N GLY A 226 -9.31 -16.73 -19.04
CA GLY A 226 -7.92 -17.13 -18.80
C GLY A 226 -7.33 -16.58 -17.51
N TRP A 227 -8.08 -16.66 -16.43
CA TRP A 227 -7.63 -16.38 -15.07
C TRP A 227 -8.33 -17.35 -14.10
N GLY A 228 -7.75 -17.56 -12.91
CA GLY A 228 -8.36 -18.40 -11.89
C GLY A 228 -7.59 -18.44 -10.58
N GLY A 229 -8.07 -19.29 -9.66
CA GLY A 229 -7.57 -19.36 -8.29
C GLY A 229 -8.16 -18.27 -7.41
N ASP A 230 -7.34 -17.70 -6.53
CA ASP A 230 -7.70 -16.77 -5.46
C ASP A 230 -7.66 -15.30 -5.93
N PHE A 231 -7.99 -15.04 -7.20
CA PHE A 231 -7.95 -13.72 -7.83
C PHE A 231 -8.71 -12.67 -7.02
N TYR A 232 -9.99 -12.91 -6.71
CA TYR A 232 -10.78 -11.96 -5.93
C TYR A 232 -10.29 -11.83 -4.49
N ARG A 233 -9.78 -12.91 -3.88
CA ARG A 233 -9.22 -12.87 -2.52
C ARG A 233 -8.01 -11.94 -2.46
N LEU A 234 -7.11 -12.00 -3.45
CA LEU A 234 -5.94 -11.12 -3.52
C LEU A 234 -6.36 -9.64 -3.59
N TRP A 235 -7.32 -9.31 -4.46
CA TRP A 235 -7.83 -7.94 -4.58
C TRP A 235 -8.59 -7.47 -3.33
N GLU A 236 -9.41 -8.34 -2.73
CA GLU A 236 -10.14 -8.06 -1.48
C GLU A 236 -9.16 -7.76 -0.35
N ASN A 237 -8.09 -8.56 -0.24
CA ASN A 237 -7.04 -8.34 0.76
C ASN A 237 -6.29 -7.02 0.51
N ALA A 238 -5.95 -6.71 -0.76
CA ALA A 238 -5.26 -5.47 -1.13
C ALA A 238 -6.06 -4.22 -0.74
N LEU A 239 -7.33 -4.20 -1.14
CA LEU A 239 -8.24 -3.08 -0.87
C LEU A 239 -8.57 -2.99 0.62
N GLY A 240 -8.92 -4.10 1.26
CA GLY A 240 -9.25 -4.12 2.69
C GLY A 240 -8.07 -3.72 3.58
N TRP A 241 -6.85 -4.18 3.26
CA TRP A 241 -5.67 -3.78 4.01
C TRP A 241 -5.34 -2.30 3.82
N ALA A 242 -5.52 -1.75 2.62
CA ALA A 242 -5.36 -0.31 2.40
C ALA A 242 -6.41 0.52 3.17
N ILE A 243 -7.68 0.11 3.16
CA ILE A 243 -8.78 0.78 3.90
C ILE A 243 -8.52 0.78 5.41
N ALA A 244 -7.98 -0.32 5.95
CA ALA A 244 -7.70 -0.42 7.38
C ALA A 244 -6.73 0.69 7.87
N ALA A 245 -5.81 1.19 7.03
CA ALA A 245 -4.96 2.32 7.42
C ALA A 245 -5.75 3.61 7.70
N SER A 246 -6.77 3.92 6.89
CA SER A 246 -7.63 5.07 7.15
C SER A 246 -8.38 4.91 8.48
N GLN A 247 -8.90 3.71 8.75
CA GLN A 247 -9.64 3.43 9.98
C GLN A 247 -8.73 3.48 11.22
N GLU A 248 -7.50 2.98 11.11
CA GLU A 248 -6.48 3.10 12.15
C GLU A 248 -6.13 4.57 12.44
N ALA A 249 -5.97 5.39 11.39
CA ALA A 249 -5.70 6.82 11.53
C ALA A 249 -6.86 7.59 12.17
N GLU A 250 -8.10 7.32 11.77
CA GLU A 250 -9.31 7.88 12.37
C GLU A 250 -9.46 7.49 13.84
N ALA A 251 -9.23 6.21 14.15
CA ALA A 251 -9.26 5.71 15.53
C ALA A 251 -8.21 6.42 16.39
N ALA A 252 -6.98 6.58 15.90
CA ALA A 252 -5.92 7.30 16.59
C ALA A 252 -6.26 8.79 16.82
N ALA A 253 -6.89 9.45 15.85
CA ALA A 253 -7.33 10.84 15.97
C ALA A 253 -8.49 11.02 16.97
N SER A 254 -9.29 9.97 17.20
CA SER A 254 -10.46 10.00 18.09
C SER A 254 -10.14 9.83 19.58
N ILE A 255 -8.89 9.50 19.95
CA ILE A 255 -8.49 9.31 21.36
C ILE A 255 -8.54 10.66 22.10
N PRO A 256 -9.39 10.82 23.14
CA PRO A 256 -9.50 12.09 23.85
C PRO A 256 -8.22 12.41 24.64
N LEU A 257 -7.82 13.69 24.63
CA LEU A 257 -6.63 14.21 25.34
C LEU A 257 -6.58 13.88 26.84
N SER A 258 -7.73 13.58 27.45
CA SER A 258 -7.84 13.19 28.86
C SER A 258 -7.19 11.84 29.16
N VAL A 259 -7.13 10.93 28.19
CA VAL A 259 -6.50 9.59 28.33
C VAL A 259 -4.98 9.67 28.24
N LEU A 260 -4.43 10.68 27.54
CA LEU A 260 -2.99 10.92 27.43
C LEU A 260 -2.37 11.57 28.68
N ARG A 261 -3.19 12.09 29.61
CA ARG A 261 -2.72 12.78 30.83
C ARG A 261 -2.79 11.93 32.10
N SER A 262 -3.25 10.68 32.03
CA SER A 262 -3.35 9.81 33.22
C SER A 262 -2.05 9.06 33.55
N HIS A 263 -0.92 9.38 32.92
CA HIS A 263 0.38 8.96 33.43
C HIS A 263 0.76 9.87 34.62
N PRO A 264 0.74 9.36 35.87
CA PRO A 264 1.23 10.15 36.99
C PRO A 264 2.70 10.48 36.75
N ALA A 265 3.05 11.75 36.88
CA ALA A 265 4.44 12.18 36.90
C ALA A 265 5.20 11.34 37.94
N PRO A 266 6.44 10.88 37.63
CA PRO A 266 7.22 10.13 38.60
C PRO A 266 7.36 10.96 39.88
N ALA A 267 6.97 10.36 41.01
CA ALA A 267 7.02 11.00 42.31
C ALA A 267 8.46 11.45 42.60
N ASP A 268 8.62 12.75 42.82
CA ASP A 268 9.87 13.37 43.22
C ASP A 268 10.21 12.91 44.64
N THR A 269 10.96 11.82 44.75
CA THR A 269 11.57 11.37 45.99
C THR A 269 12.88 12.09 46.23
N THR A 270 12.84 13.39 46.47
CA THR A 270 13.94 14.11 47.13
C THR A 270 13.54 14.41 48.56
N GLY A 271 13.94 13.50 49.45
CA GLY A 271 13.71 13.58 50.87
C GLY A 271 14.35 14.82 51.50
N SER A 272 13.48 15.66 52.06
CA SER A 272 13.82 16.63 53.10
C SER A 272 14.37 15.89 54.33
N ARG A 273 15.64 16.14 54.67
CA ARG A 273 16.19 15.90 56.02
C ARG A 273 16.45 17.25 56.68
N GLY A 274 15.47 17.71 57.46
CA GLY A 274 15.66 18.75 58.45
C GLY A 274 16.20 18.16 59.77
N GLY A 275 17.32 18.71 60.25
CA GLY A 275 17.39 19.36 61.58
C GLY A 275 17.80 18.57 62.84
N SER A 276 18.55 19.31 63.68
CA SER A 276 18.94 19.11 65.10
C SER A 276 20.10 18.13 65.38
N GLY A 277 21.10 18.42 66.23
CA GLY A 277 21.45 19.56 67.07
C GLY A 277 22.44 19.13 68.18
N GLY A 278 23.38 19.99 68.58
CA GLY A 278 24.01 19.96 69.91
C GLY A 278 25.46 19.44 70.06
N PRO A 279 26.17 19.78 71.17
CA PRO A 279 27.48 20.46 71.14
C PRO A 279 28.63 19.80 71.96
N GLY A 280 29.84 20.40 71.88
CA GLY A 280 30.99 20.19 72.79
C GLY A 280 32.19 19.52 72.10
N GLY A 281 33.45 19.87 72.31
CA GLY A 281 34.14 20.84 73.17
C GLY A 281 35.66 20.65 72.98
N LEU A 282 36.42 21.67 73.40
CA LEU A 282 37.89 21.78 73.52
C LEU A 282 38.74 21.74 72.24
#